data_AF-A0A1V4WL72-F1
#
_entry.id   AF-A0A1V4WL72-F1
#
_cell.length_a   1.000
_cell.length_b   1.000
_cell.length_c   1.000
_cell.angle_alpha   90.00
_cell.angle_beta   90.00
_cell.angle_gamma   90.00
#
_symmetry.space_group_name_H-M   'P 1'
#
loop_
_entity.id
_entity.type
_entity.pdbx_description
1 polymer ?
#
loop_
_entity_poly.entity_id
_entity_poly.type
_entity_poly.pdbx_seq_one_letter_code
_entity_poly.pdbx_strand_id
1 'polypeptide(L)'
;MDGLPSEVMGDIIISLERAREEAERLAVPYYERVFALIIHGLLHIMGFDHVQGGNEARRMRYREKKLLGFIASHPLYQRLAGSPG
;
A
#
# COMPACT_ATOMS: atom_id res chain seq x y z
N MET A 1 3.77 -33.72 -15.07
CA MET A 1 3.25 -32.98 -13.90
C MET A 1 4.47 -32.56 -13.11
N ASP A 2 4.64 -31.26 -12.85
CA ASP A 2 5.29 -30.71 -11.65
C ASP A 2 5.05 -29.19 -11.67
N GLY A 3 3.77 -28.84 -11.49
CA GLY A 3 3.32 -27.47 -11.27
C GLY A 3 3.54 -27.09 -9.82
N LEU A 4 4.77 -26.69 -9.49
CA LEU A 4 5.00 -25.92 -8.27
C LEU A 4 4.31 -24.57 -8.46
N PRO A 5 3.45 -24.12 -7.52
CA PRO A 5 2.92 -22.77 -7.56
C PRO A 5 4.11 -21.82 -7.55
N SER A 6 4.05 -20.76 -8.37
CA SER A 6 4.93 -19.59 -8.25
C SER A 6 5.27 -19.35 -6.78
N GLU A 7 6.56 -19.31 -6.45
CA GLU A 7 7.05 -19.15 -5.08
C GLU A 7 6.32 -17.98 -4.40
N VAL A 8 5.52 -18.28 -3.37
CA VAL A 8 4.74 -17.28 -2.65
C VAL A 8 5.72 -16.42 -1.85
N MET A 9 5.88 -15.16 -2.25
CA MET A 9 6.84 -14.25 -1.60
C MET A 9 6.36 -13.72 -0.24
N GLY A 10 5.06 -13.77 0.05
CA GLY A 10 4.47 -13.39 1.34
C GLY A 10 2.99 -13.01 1.26
N ASP A 11 2.41 -12.72 2.43
CA ASP A 11 1.00 -12.34 2.59
C ASP A 11 0.86 -10.89 3.09
N ILE A 12 -0.23 -10.23 2.69
CA ILE A 12 -0.61 -8.90 3.19
C ILE A 12 -2.00 -9.01 3.82
N ILE A 13 -2.08 -8.76 5.13
CA ILE A 13 -3.33 -8.79 5.89
C ILE A 13 -3.63 -7.36 6.35
N ILE A 14 -4.80 -6.84 5.99
CA ILE A 14 -5.21 -5.46 6.30
C ILE A 14 -6.55 -5.48 7.04
N SER A 15 -6.61 -4.84 8.21
CA SER A 15 -7.87 -4.53 8.86
C SER A 15 -8.49 -3.29 8.21
N LEU A 16 -9.61 -3.47 7.53
CA LEU A 16 -10.33 -2.36 6.87
C LEU A 16 -10.97 -1.39 7.87
N GLU A 17 -11.35 -1.88 9.04
CA GLU A 17 -11.85 -1.06 10.14
C GLU A 17 -10.77 -0.09 10.63
N ARG A 18 -9.57 -0.62 10.94
CA ARG A 18 -8.43 0.22 11.34
C ARG A 18 -7.98 1.15 10.23
N ALA A 19 -8.01 0.71 8.97
CA ALA A 19 -7.68 1.58 7.85
C ALA A 19 -8.65 2.78 7.74
N ARG A 20 -9.94 2.58 8.06
CA ARG A 20 -10.93 3.67 8.11
C ARG A 20 -10.65 4.63 9.26
N GLU A 21 -10.44 4.13 10.48
CA GLU A 21 -10.06 4.96 11.64
C GLU A 21 -8.80 5.78 11.38
N GLU A 22 -7.79 5.16 10.75
CA GLU A 22 -6.54 5.85 10.38
C GLU A 22 -6.77 6.91 9.31
N ALA A 23 -7.60 6.64 8.30
CA ALA A 23 -7.93 7.60 7.25
C ALA A 23 -8.61 8.85 7.84
N GLU A 24 -9.57 8.65 8.72
CA GLU A 24 -10.25 9.73 9.44
C GLU A 24 -9.26 10.54 10.31
N ARG A 25 -8.44 9.85 11.12
CA ARG A 25 -7.45 10.49 12.00
C ARG A 25 -6.41 11.30 11.23
N LEU A 26 -6.01 10.83 10.04
CA LEU A 26 -5.03 11.48 9.18
C LEU A 26 -5.66 12.49 8.21
N ALA A 27 -6.98 12.61 8.19
CA ALA A 27 -7.74 13.42 7.24
C ALA A 27 -7.38 13.14 5.77
N VAL A 28 -7.24 11.85 5.43
CA VAL A 28 -6.99 11.36 4.06
C VAL A 28 -8.17 10.53 3.55
N PRO A 29 -8.38 10.42 2.23
CA PRO A 29 -9.41 9.56 1.68
C PRO A 29 -9.25 8.10 2.11
N TYR A 30 -10.37 7.41 2.38
CA TYR A 30 -10.38 6.01 2.82
C TYR A 30 -9.58 5.09 1.87
N TYR A 31 -9.90 5.14 0.58
CA TYR A 31 -9.20 4.32 -0.42
C TYR A 31 -7.71 4.69 -0.54
N GLU A 32 -7.34 5.96 -0.34
CA GLU A 32 -5.93 6.34 -0.32
C GLU A 32 -5.18 5.63 0.80
N ARG A 33 -5.79 5.53 2.00
CA ARG A 33 -5.17 4.82 3.13
C ARG A 33 -5.07 3.32 2.89
N VAL A 34 -6.11 2.70 2.33
CA VAL A 34 -6.11 1.26 1.99
C VAL A 34 -5.00 0.95 1.00
N PHE A 35 -4.88 1.72 -0.10
CA PHE A 35 -3.83 1.52 -1.09
C PHE A 35 -2.44 1.82 -0.53
N ALA A 36 -2.29 2.80 0.37
CA ALA A 36 -1.04 3.04 1.06
C ALA A 36 -0.60 1.81 1.88
N LEU A 37 -1.52 1.15 2.60
CA LEU A 37 -1.23 -0.08 3.35
C LEU A 37 -0.87 -1.28 2.45
N ILE A 38 -1.54 -1.41 1.31
CA ILE A 38 -1.20 -2.44 0.30
C ILE A 38 0.22 -2.22 -0.24
N ILE A 39 0.53 -0.99 -0.66
CA ILE A 39 1.86 -0.64 -1.17
C ILE A 39 2.93 -0.85 -0.08
N HIS A 40 2.62 -0.47 1.15
CA HIS A 40 3.51 -0.65 2.30
C HIS A 40 3.86 -2.12 2.53
N GLY A 41 2.85 -2.99 2.61
CA GLY A 41 3.04 -4.43 2.74
C GLY A 41 3.81 -5.04 1.56
N LEU A 42 3.49 -4.61 0.34
CA LEU A 42 4.20 -5.05 -0.86
C LEU A 42 5.68 -4.68 -0.82
N LEU A 43 6.01 -3.44 -0.42
CA LEU A 43 7.40 -3.00 -0.31
C LEU A 43 8.14 -3.79 0.77
N HIS A 44 7.49 -4.14 1.88
CA HIS A 44 8.09 -5.02 2.89
C HIS A 44 8.38 -6.43 2.35
N ILE A 45 7.46 -7.03 1.58
CA ILE A 45 7.69 -8.31 0.90
C ILE A 45 8.88 -8.21 -0.08
N MET A 46 9.05 -7.07 -0.75
CA MET A 46 10.17 -6.81 -1.65
C MET A 46 11.49 -6.47 -0.94
N GLY A 47 11.55 -6.54 0.40
CA GLY A 47 12.75 -6.30 1.20
C GLY A 47 13.07 -4.84 1.51
N PHE A 48 12.11 -3.92 1.34
CA PHE A 48 12.25 -2.55 1.84
C PHE A 48 11.91 -2.50 3.33
N ASP A 49 12.71 -1.77 4.10
CA ASP A 49 12.47 -1.59 5.54
C ASP A 49 12.65 -0.12 5.93
N HIS A 50 11.77 0.38 6.79
CA HIS A 50 11.81 1.73 7.32
C HIS A 50 12.02 1.79 8.84
N VAL A 51 12.03 0.64 9.55
CA VAL A 51 12.11 0.56 11.01
C VAL A 51 13.39 1.19 11.56
N GLN A 52 14.52 0.97 10.88
CA GLN A 52 15.82 1.52 11.28
C GLN A 52 16.02 2.99 10.86
N GLY A 53 15.05 3.60 10.16
CA GLY A 53 15.14 4.99 9.76
C GLY A 53 16.17 5.26 8.65
N GLY A 54 16.78 6.45 8.69
CA GLY A 54 17.89 6.82 7.81
C GLY A 54 17.58 6.81 6.31
N ASN A 55 18.55 6.33 5.52
CA ASN A 55 18.46 6.24 4.05
C ASN A 55 17.40 5.22 3.59
N GLU A 56 17.32 4.07 4.24
CA GLU A 56 16.37 3.01 3.86
C GLU A 56 14.93 3.47 4.01
N ALA A 57 14.60 4.12 5.14
CA ALA A 57 13.29 4.71 5.33
C ALA A 57 12.96 5.81 4.30
N ARG A 58 13.97 6.59 3.87
CA ARG A 58 13.77 7.57 2.77
C ARG A 58 13.49 6.87 1.44
N ARG A 59 14.21 5.80 1.12
CA ARG A 59 14.02 5.01 -0.11
C ARG A 59 12.64 4.37 -0.15
N MET A 60 12.20 3.78 0.95
CA MET A 60 10.87 3.18 1.07
C MET A 60 9.78 4.26 0.89
N ARG A 61 9.84 5.37 1.64
CA ARG A 61 8.88 6.48 1.50
C ARG A 61 8.82 7.07 0.09
N TYR A 62 9.96 7.17 -0.59
CA TYR A 62 9.99 7.61 -1.98
C TYR A 62 9.23 6.65 -2.90
N ARG A 63 9.43 5.33 -2.72
CA ARG A 63 8.72 4.31 -3.50
C ARG A 63 7.22 4.30 -3.19
N GLU A 64 6.83 4.42 -1.92
CA GLU A 64 5.42 4.53 -1.51
C GLU A 64 4.73 5.67 -2.24
N LYS A 65 5.30 6.88 -2.18
CA LYS A 65 4.75 8.06 -2.87
C LYS A 65 4.68 7.87 -4.38
N LYS A 66 5.72 7.29 -4.99
CA LYS A 66 5.76 7.07 -6.45
C LYS A 66 4.69 6.08 -6.89
N LEU A 67 4.53 4.96 -6.19
CA LEU A 67 3.54 3.94 -6.52
C LEU A 67 2.12 4.44 -6.25
N LEU A 68 1.90 5.15 -5.15
CA LEU A 68 0.60 5.72 -4.84
C LEU A 68 0.20 6.77 -5.90
N GLY A 69 1.13 7.62 -6.33
CA GLY A 69 0.89 8.56 -7.42
C GLY A 69 0.60 7.88 -8.76
N PHE A 70 1.26 6.75 -9.05
CA PHE A 70 0.97 5.95 -10.25
C PHE A 70 -0.41 5.30 -10.20
N ILE A 71 -0.83 4.75 -9.06
CA ILE A 71 -2.17 4.19 -8.91
C ILE A 71 -3.22 5.29 -8.96
N ALA A 72 -2.95 6.44 -8.34
CA ALA A 72 -3.85 7.58 -8.33
C ALA A 72 -4.15 8.10 -9.74
N SER A 73 -3.21 8.03 -10.69
CA SER A 73 -3.48 8.44 -12.07
C SER A 73 -4.33 7.44 -12.86
N HIS A 74 -4.55 6.22 -12.34
CA HIS A 74 -5.29 5.19 -13.05
C HIS A 74 -6.81 5.44 -13.00
N PRO A 75 -7.54 5.36 -14.13
CA PRO A 75 -8.98 5.67 -14.18
C PRO A 75 -9.85 4.85 -13.22
N LEU A 76 -9.49 3.58 -12.98
CA LEU A 76 -10.21 2.72 -12.04
C LEU A 76 -10.09 3.22 -10.59
N TYR A 77 -8.93 3.73 -10.20
CA TYR A 77 -8.74 4.30 -8.88
C TYR A 77 -9.59 5.57 -8.72
N GLN A 78 -9.60 6.45 -9.73
CA GLN A 78 -10.40 7.67 -9.69
C GLN A 78 -11.90 7.39 -9.52
N ARG A 79 -12.41 6.36 -10.20
CA ARG A 79 -13.79 5.89 -10.02
C ARG A 79 -14.06 5.35 -8.62
N LEU A 80 -13.12 4.57 -8.08
CA LEU A 80 -13.23 3.99 -6.75
C LEU A 80 -13.16 5.08 -5.66
N ALA A 81 -12.19 5.97 -5.75
CA ALA A 81 -11.98 7.07 -4.80
C ALA A 81 -13.11 8.10 -4.81
N GLY A 82 -13.80 8.28 -5.96
CA GLY A 82 -15.01 9.10 -6.06
C GLY A 82 -16.29 8.41 -5.59
N SER A 83 -16.23 7.11 -5.26
CA SER A 83 -17.37 6.39 -4.69
C SER A 83 -17.39 6.57 -3.16
N PRO A 84 -18.56 6.72 -2.52
CA PRO A 84 -18.64 6.66 -1.06
C PRO A 84 -18.11 5.30 -0.60
N GLY A 85 -17.06 5.32 0.23
CA GLY A 85 -16.43 4.14 0.84
C GLY A 85 -16.90 3.87 2.26
#